data_AF-A0A183BB13-F1
#
_entry.id   AF-A0A183BB13-F1
#
_cell.length_a   1.000
_cell.length_b   1.000
_cell.length_c   1.000
_cell.angle_alpha   90.00
_cell.angle_beta   90.00
_cell.angle_gamma   90.00
#
_symmetry.space_group_name_H-M   'P 1'
#
loop_
_entity.id
_entity.type
_entity.pdbx_description
1 polymer ?
#
loop_
_entity_poly.entity_id
_entity_poly.type
_entity_poly.pdbx_seq_one_letter_code
_entity_poly.pdbx_strand_id
1 'polypeptide(L)'
;MLTYRASYDSTTGYSPVFLTLGRELRLPLEIPVPSLPTSADTTLAYTQDLKEHLQLAFQNVQKHTDRMQEQQKRVYGRKILGNAYNVEDR
;
A
#
# COMPACT_ATOMS: atom_id res chain seq x y z
N MET A 1 -4.55 -4.03 16.00
CA MET A 1 -4.38 -4.29 14.55
C MET A 1 -2.98 -3.91 14.07
N LEU A 2 -1.95 -4.63 14.54
CA LEU A 2 -0.56 -4.43 14.09
C LEU A 2 -0.28 -5.25 12.82
N THR A 3 -0.87 -6.44 12.75
CA THR A 3 -0.80 -7.37 11.62
C THR A 3 -1.24 -6.73 10.31
N TYR A 4 -2.40 -6.06 10.26
CA TYR A 4 -2.87 -5.37 9.05
C TYR A 4 -1.91 -4.25 8.60
N ARG A 5 -1.32 -3.50 9.53
CA ARG A 5 -0.43 -2.38 9.19
C ARG A 5 0.90 -2.84 8.61
N ALA A 6 1.39 -3.99 9.06
CA ALA A 6 2.64 -4.59 8.60
C ALA A 6 2.47 -5.56 7.42
N SER A 7 1.23 -5.96 7.10
CA SER A 7 0.96 -6.86 5.98
C SER A 7 0.78 -6.06 4.69
N TYR A 8 1.20 -6.66 3.58
CA TYR A 8 0.91 -6.13 2.25
C TYR A 8 -0.60 -6.15 2.00
N ASP A 9 -1.14 -5.01 1.61
CA ASP A 9 -2.51 -4.95 1.12
C ASP A 9 -2.54 -5.39 -0.35
N SER A 10 -3.44 -6.32 -0.67
CA SER A 10 -3.64 -6.85 -2.03
C SER A 10 -4.05 -5.79 -3.06
N THR A 11 -4.68 -4.69 -2.62
CA THR A 11 -5.16 -3.63 -3.53
C THR A 11 -4.02 -2.71 -3.94
N THR A 12 -3.22 -2.30 -2.96
CA THR A 12 -2.14 -1.33 -3.16
C THR A 12 -0.79 -1.98 -3.42
N GLY A 13 -0.59 -3.23 -3.01
CA GLY A 13 0.67 -3.97 -3.13
C GLY A 13 1.74 -3.56 -2.10
N TYR A 14 1.40 -2.67 -1.16
CA TYR A 14 2.30 -2.15 -0.13
C TYR A 14 1.68 -2.30 1.25
N SER A 15 2.51 -2.23 2.30
CA SER A 15 1.99 -2.20 3.67
C SER A 15 1.40 -0.82 3.97
N PRO A 16 0.29 -0.74 4.74
CA PRO A 16 -0.27 0.55 5.14
C PRO A 16 0.72 1.42 5.94
N VAL A 17 1.63 0.80 6.69
CA VAL A 17 2.64 1.55 7.45
C VAL A 17 3.71 2.16 6.54
N PHE A 18 4.12 1.46 5.48
CA PHE A 18 5.02 2.00 4.48
C PHE A 18 4.42 3.21 3.78
N LEU A 19 3.14 3.14 3.40
CA LEU A 19 2.46 4.26 2.73
C LEU A 19 2.25 5.49 3.62
N THR A 20 2.23 5.32 4.95
CA THR A 20 2.01 6.42 5.90
C THR A 20 3.30 6.99 6.47
N LEU A 21 4.30 6.15 6.77
CA LEU A 21 5.55 6.55 7.42
C LEU A 21 6.74 6.59 6.45
N GLY A 22 6.56 6.09 5.22
CA GLY A 22 7.61 5.97 4.21
C GLY A 22 8.63 4.85 4.50
N ARG A 23 8.33 3.98 5.47
CA ARG A 23 9.23 2.92 5.95
C ARG A 23 8.43 1.81 6.61
N GLU A 24 8.96 0.60 6.51
CA GLU A 24 8.37 -0.57 7.15
C GLU A 24 8.55 -0.55 8.67
N LEU A 25 7.63 -1.23 9.36
CA LEU A 25 7.75 -1.44 10.80
C LEU A 25 8.94 -2.34 11.09
N ARG A 26 9.81 -1.88 12.00
CA ARG A 26 10.90 -2.67 12.57
C ARG A 26 10.59 -3.04 13.99
N LEU A 27 10.89 -4.28 14.37
CA LEU A 27 10.76 -4.72 15.75
C LEU A 27 11.91 -4.12 16.59
N PRO A 28 11.69 -3.81 17.88
CA PRO A 28 12.76 -3.29 18.74
C PRO A 28 14.02 -4.15 18.78
N LEU A 29 13.89 -5.48 18.64
CA LEU A 29 15.01 -6.43 18.56
C LEU A 29 15.85 -6.27 17.29
N GLU A 30 15.23 -5.80 16.19
CA GLU A 30 15.89 -5.63 14.89
C GLU A 30 16.60 -4.28 14.78
N ILE A 31 16.43 -3.38 15.76
CA ILE A 31 17.11 -2.09 15.78
C ILE A 31 18.56 -2.35 16.21
N PRO A 32 19.55 -2.17 15.31
CA PRO A 32 20.93 -2.33 15.70
C PRO A 32 21.28 -1.30 16.80
N VAL A 33 22.05 -1.74 17.80
CA VAL A 33 22.67 -0.81 18.75
C VAL A 33 23.45 0.22 17.94
N PRO A 34 23.24 1.54 18.13
CA PRO A 34 23.89 2.54 17.31
C PRO A 34 25.41 2.45 17.48
N SER A 35 26.10 1.86 16.50
CA SER A 35 27.53 1.99 16.34
C SER A 35 27.84 3.40 15.85
N LEU A 36 28.95 3.99 16.30
CA LEU A 36 29.35 5.36 15.95
C LEU A 36 29.24 5.62 14.44
N PRO A 37 28.77 6.82 14.03
CA PRO A 37 28.42 7.08 12.64
C PRO A 37 29.64 6.95 11.71
N THR A 38 29.56 6.00 10.79
CA THR A 38 30.42 5.96 9.60
C THR A 38 29.90 7.01 8.62
N SER A 39 30.59 8.14 8.55
CA SER A 39 30.66 9.11 7.44
C SER A 39 29.33 9.70 6.93
N ALA A 40 29.16 11.01 7.16
CA ALA A 40 27.99 11.82 6.78
C ALA A 40 27.63 11.84 5.28
N ASP A 41 28.54 11.42 4.38
CA ASP A 41 28.36 11.42 2.93
C ASP A 41 27.24 10.49 2.42
N THR A 42 26.87 9.47 3.20
CA THR A 42 25.79 8.53 2.85
C THR A 42 24.39 9.13 2.99
N THR A 43 24.23 10.22 3.74
CA THR A 43 22.90 10.78 4.07
C THR A 43 22.20 11.35 2.84
N LEU A 44 22.95 12.01 1.96
CA LEU A 44 22.37 12.68 0.79
C LEU A 44 21.97 11.67 -0.30
N ALA A 45 22.81 10.67 -0.57
CA ALA A 45 22.47 9.58 -1.47
C ALA A 45 21.27 8.77 -0.95
N TYR A 46 21.23 8.49 0.35
CA TYR A 46 20.10 7.79 0.99
C TYR A 46 18.79 8.57 0.88
N THR A 47 18.81 9.89 1.10
CA THR A 47 17.58 10.70 1.00
C THR A 47 17.08 10.82 -0.44
N GLN A 48 17.98 10.85 -1.43
CA GLN A 48 17.62 10.84 -2.85
C GLN A 48 16.97 9.51 -3.26
N ASP A 49 17.61 8.38 -2.92
CA ASP A 49 17.07 7.04 -3.20
C ASP A 49 15.71 6.83 -2.51
N LEU A 50 15.60 7.22 -1.24
CA LEU A 50 14.33 7.13 -0.51
C LEU A 50 13.24 7.97 -1.17
N LYS A 51 13.56 9.17 -1.65
CA LYS A 51 12.59 10.04 -2.35
C LYS A 51 12.11 9.38 -3.65
N GLU A 52 13.02 8.91 -4.49
CA GLU A 52 12.68 8.28 -5.76
C GLU A 52 11.82 7.03 -5.55
N HIS A 53 12.20 6.20 -4.58
CA HIS A 53 11.45 5.00 -4.22
C HIS A 53 10.03 5.34 -3.75
N LEU A 54 9.87 6.34 -2.87
CA LEU A 54 8.54 6.77 -2.42
C LEU A 54 7.70 7.31 -3.59
N GLN A 55 8.28 8.12 -4.47
CA GLN A 55 7.57 8.64 -5.64
C GLN A 55 7.05 7.51 -6.55
N LEU A 56 7.88 6.51 -6.83
CA LEU A 56 7.48 5.35 -7.62
C LEU A 56 6.38 4.53 -6.93
N ALA A 57 6.50 4.31 -5.62
CA ALA A 57 5.50 3.59 -4.85
C ALA A 57 4.13 4.30 -4.88
N PHE A 58 4.10 5.62 -4.65
CA PHE A 58 2.85 6.40 -4.70
C PHE A 58 2.22 6.40 -6.09
N GLN A 59 3.02 6.49 -7.16
CA GLN A 59 2.52 6.40 -8.53
C GLN A 59 1.90 5.04 -8.82
N ASN A 60 2.53 3.95 -8.35
CA ASN A 60 1.98 2.60 -8.49
C ASN A 60 0.67 2.46 -7.72
N VAL A 61 0.65 2.89 -6.46
CA VAL A 61 -0.55 2.82 -5.62
C VAL A 61 -1.72 3.56 -6.26
N GLN A 62 -1.51 4.76 -6.80
CA GLN A 62 -2.56 5.51 -7.49
C GLN A 62 -3.12 4.71 -8.68
N LYS A 63 -2.24 4.24 -9.59
CA LYS A 63 -2.63 3.44 -10.76
C LYS A 63 -3.40 2.17 -10.38
N HIS A 64 -2.97 1.48 -9.33
CA HIS A 64 -3.62 0.26 -8.86
C HIS A 64 -4.95 0.55 -8.17
N THR A 65 -5.00 1.59 -7.35
CA THR A 65 -6.19 1.99 -6.60
C THR A 65 -7.32 2.38 -7.56
N ASP A 66 -7.05 3.18 -8.58
CA ASP A 66 -8.07 3.59 -9.55
C ASP A 66 -8.70 2.39 -10.26
N ARG A 67 -7.85 1.47 -10.76
CA ARG A 67 -8.30 0.24 -11.43
C ARG A 67 -9.13 -0.65 -10.51
N MET A 68 -8.66 -0.85 -9.27
CA MET A 68 -9.36 -1.70 -8.30
C MET A 68 -10.67 -1.07 -7.85
N GLN A 69 -10.72 0.25 -7.67
CA GLN A 69 -11.96 0.98 -7.36
C GLN A 69 -12.98 0.87 -8.49
N GLU A 70 -12.57 1.04 -9.76
CA GLU A 70 -13.44 0.84 -10.91
C GLU A 70 -13.99 -0.59 -10.97
N GLN A 71 -13.12 -1.58 -10.77
CA GLN A 71 -13.53 -2.99 -10.75
C GLN A 71 -14.50 -3.27 -9.60
N GLN A 72 -14.20 -2.83 -8.39
CA GLN A 72 -15.08 -2.98 -7.23
C GLN A 72 -16.43 -2.33 -7.46
N LYS A 73 -16.46 -1.10 -8.00
CA LYS A 73 -17.70 -0.40 -8.37
C LYS A 73 -18.51 -1.17 -9.39
N ARG A 74 -17.88 -1.72 -10.44
CA ARG A 74 -18.56 -2.54 -11.46
C ARG A 74 -19.14 -3.82 -10.88
N VAL A 75 -18.37 -4.54 -10.06
CA VAL A 75 -18.81 -5.78 -9.41
C VAL A 75 -19.96 -5.50 -8.45
N TYR A 76 -19.84 -4.46 -7.63
CA TYR A 76 -20.89 -4.05 -6.71
C TYR A 76 -22.16 -3.62 -7.45
N GLY A 77 -22.03 -2.83 -8.52
CA GLY A 77 -23.15 -2.43 -9.37
C GLY A 77 -23.88 -3.62 -10.00
N ARG A 78 -23.15 -4.61 -10.51
CA ARG A 78 -23.73 -5.88 -11.00
C ARG A 78 -24.47 -6.65 -9.91
N LYS A 79 -23.93 -6.65 -8.68
CA LYS A 79 -24.55 -7.32 -7.53
C LYS A 79 -25.85 -6.64 -7.08
N ILE A 80 -25.91 -5.30 -7.14
CA ILE A 80 -27.15 -4.54 -6.88
C ILE A 80 -28.19 -4.80 -7.97
N LEU A 81 -27.76 -4.87 -9.22
CA LEU A 81 -28.61 -5.21 -10.38
C LEU A 81 -28.94 -6.72 -10.47
N GLY A 82 -28.77 -7.49 -9.38
CA GLY A 82 -28.99 -8.94 -9.35
C GLY A 82 -30.31 -9.37 -9.98
N ASN A 83 -30.29 -10.57 -10.59
CA ASN A 83 -31.31 -11.21 -11.45
C ASN A 83 -32.63 -10.43 -11.50
N ALA A 84 -32.94 -9.81 -12.64
CA ALA A 84 -34.25 -9.24 -12.87
C ALA A 84 -35.28 -10.33 -12.55
N TYR A 85 -36.01 -10.17 -11.45
CA TYR A 85 -37.15 -11.03 -11.15
C TYR A 85 -38.12 -10.82 -12.29
N ASN A 86 -38.16 -11.75 -13.25
CA ASN A 86 -39.20 -11.76 -14.26
C ASN A 86 -40.50 -11.97 -13.50
N VAL A 87 -41.43 -11.04 -13.67
CA VAL A 87 -42.77 -11.08 -13.05
C VAL A 87 -43.57 -12.33 -13.48
N GLU A 88 -43.06 -13.05 -14.49
CA GLU A 88 -43.59 -14.29 -15.07
C GLU A 88 -43.23 -15.58 -14.29
N ASP A 89 -42.44 -15.51 -13.21
CA ASP A 89 -42.11 -16.68 -12.36
C ASP A 89 -43.21 -16.98 -11.31
N ARG A 90 -44.47 -16.63 -11.60
CA ARG A 90 -45.61 -16.75 -10.68
C ARG A 90 -46.80 -17.50 -11.28
#